data_AF-A0A372FRE2-F1
#
_entry.id   AF-A0A372FRE2-F1
#
_cell.length_a   1.000
_cell.length_b   1.000
_cell.length_c   1.000
_cell.angle_alpha   90.00
_cell.angle_beta   90.00
_cell.angle_gamma   90.00
#
_symmetry.space_group_name_H-M   'P 1'
#
loop_
_entity.id
_entity.type
_entity.pdbx_description
1 polymer ?
#
loop_
_entity_poly.entity_id
_entity_poly.type
_entity_poly.pdbx_seq_one_letter_code
_entity_poly.pdbx_strand_id
1 'polypeptide(L)'
;MVHTEFIRQHPIPSDVTEEERHVLETMEGGGRCEDRAIATLGWVHQREAFGDIPPSWQEHDLDPLQIIRLAGPAVIGAQVAQHQRRFAWATDDWQIRTPRAAAMFALQAAIGLRIGASRGTKKIPYTSGDEILVDARDRTALQGVDAADRDVVMIWGTVHVRGIDTGLRTRGFTPAAGPEWRTVAVLPTIGTALWRLIRRSAP
;
A
#
# COMPACT_ATOMS: atom_id res chain seq x y z
N MET A 1 -0.99 12.75 -2.67
CA MET A 1 -0.57 12.22 -1.35
C MET A 1 -0.96 10.75 -1.30
N VAL A 2 -0.08 9.79 -1.01
CA VAL A 2 -0.11 8.42 -1.56
C VAL A 2 -0.23 7.35 -0.47
N HIS A 3 -1.24 6.49 -0.60
CA HIS A 3 -1.32 5.17 0.02
C HIS A 3 -0.79 4.08 -0.95
N THR A 4 -0.10 3.08 -0.42
CA THR A 4 0.40 1.91 -1.17
C THR A 4 -0.43 0.69 -0.82
N GLU A 5 -1.36 0.33 -1.69
CA GLU A 5 -1.66 -1.04 -2.12
C GLU A 5 -2.74 -0.98 -3.21
N PHE A 6 -2.42 -1.50 -4.39
CA PHE A 6 -3.33 -1.53 -5.52
C PHE A 6 -4.12 -2.83 -5.50
N ILE A 7 -5.45 -2.72 -5.46
CA ILE A 7 -6.35 -3.79 -5.89
C ILE A 7 -6.98 -3.30 -7.19
N ARG A 8 -6.37 -3.64 -8.33
CA ARG A 8 -7.10 -3.57 -9.60
C ARG A 8 -7.97 -4.81 -9.73
N GLN A 9 -9.21 -4.60 -10.16
CA GLN A 9 -10.09 -5.66 -10.61
C GLN A 9 -9.51 -6.22 -11.92
N HIS A 10 -8.72 -7.29 -11.82
CA HIS A 10 -8.43 -8.14 -12.98
C HIS A 10 -9.65 -9.05 -13.23
N PRO A 11 -9.94 -9.43 -14.49
CA PRO A 11 -10.95 -10.44 -14.76
C PRO A 11 -10.65 -11.68 -13.93
N ILE A 12 -11.58 -12.10 -13.07
CA ILE A 12 -11.40 -13.27 -12.21
C ILE A 12 -11.29 -14.49 -13.14
N PRO A 13 -10.14 -15.20 -13.16
CA PRO A 13 -9.98 -16.39 -13.98
C PRO A 13 -11.03 -17.47 -13.64
N SER A 14 -11.35 -18.33 -14.61
CA SER A 14 -12.36 -19.39 -14.41
C SER A 14 -11.91 -20.49 -13.45
N ASP A 15 -10.60 -20.61 -13.18
CA ASP A 15 -9.98 -21.58 -12.29
C ASP A 15 -9.87 -21.11 -10.83
N VAL A 16 -10.53 -20.01 -10.47
CA VAL A 16 -10.53 -19.48 -9.10
C VAL A 16 -11.41 -20.33 -8.18
N THR A 17 -10.80 -20.85 -7.12
CA THR A 17 -11.47 -21.60 -6.05
C THR A 17 -12.40 -20.69 -5.24
N GLU A 18 -13.36 -21.29 -4.52
CA GLU A 18 -14.30 -20.54 -3.69
C GLU A 18 -13.58 -19.76 -2.57
N GLU A 19 -12.54 -20.35 -1.98
CA GLU A 19 -11.74 -19.68 -0.94
C GLU A 19 -10.99 -18.46 -1.50
N GLU A 20 -10.35 -18.58 -2.66
CA GLU A 20 -9.68 -17.46 -3.33
C GLU A 20 -10.69 -16.36 -3.69
N ARG A 21 -11.87 -16.74 -4.21
CA ARG A 21 -12.95 -15.81 -4.55
C ARG A 21 -13.42 -15.02 -3.32
N HIS A 22 -13.66 -15.71 -2.22
CA HIS A 22 -14.08 -15.08 -0.97
C HIS A 22 -13.06 -14.05 -0.48
N VAL A 23 -11.76 -14.39 -0.54
CA VAL A 23 -10.69 -13.46 -0.16
C VAL A 23 -10.65 -12.25 -1.09
N LEU A 24 -10.77 -12.43 -2.40
CA LEU A 24 -10.80 -11.33 -3.39
C LEU A 24 -11.97 -10.37 -3.14
N GLU A 25 -13.18 -10.88 -2.92
CA GLU A 25 -14.36 -10.07 -2.61
C GLU A 25 -14.19 -9.30 -1.30
N THR A 26 -13.59 -9.94 -0.30
CA THR A 26 -13.28 -9.33 0.99
C THR A 26 -12.24 -8.21 0.83
N MET A 27 -11.20 -8.42 0.01
CA MET A 27 -10.21 -7.38 -0.32
C MET A 27 -10.89 -6.15 -0.94
N GLU A 28 -11.77 -6.36 -1.92
CA GLU A 28 -12.50 -5.28 -2.59
C GLU A 28 -13.40 -4.49 -1.62
N GLY A 29 -14.13 -5.20 -0.75
CA GLY A 29 -14.95 -4.59 0.29
C GLY A 29 -14.12 -3.77 1.30
N GLY A 30 -12.93 -4.25 1.64
CA GLY A 30 -12.00 -3.57 2.54
C GLY A 30 -11.42 -2.29 1.95
N GLY A 31 -11.03 -2.32 0.67
CA GLY A 31 -10.47 -1.16 -0.03
C GLY A 31 -11.38 0.06 0.03
N ARG A 32 -12.71 -0.11 -0.13
CA ARG A 32 -13.66 1.02 -0.04
C ARG A 32 -13.68 1.71 1.33
N CYS A 33 -13.56 0.94 2.42
CA CYS A 33 -13.51 1.49 3.77
C CYS A 33 -12.18 2.21 4.02
N GLU A 34 -11.10 1.63 3.52
CA GLU A 34 -9.77 2.25 3.56
C GLU A 34 -9.73 3.57 2.78
N ASP A 35 -10.23 3.60 1.55
CA ASP A 35 -10.31 4.80 0.70
C ASP A 35 -10.97 5.97 1.43
N ARG A 36 -12.09 5.70 2.10
CA ARG A 36 -12.80 6.69 2.92
C ARG A 36 -11.98 7.10 4.14
N ALA A 37 -11.32 6.15 4.81
CA ALA A 37 -10.47 6.43 5.96
C ALA A 37 -9.28 7.34 5.58
N ILE A 38 -8.57 7.03 4.49
CA ILE A 38 -7.43 7.83 4.02
C ILE A 38 -7.87 9.20 3.49
N ALA A 39 -9.05 9.30 2.86
CA ALA A 39 -9.62 10.57 2.43
C ALA A 39 -9.86 11.53 3.61
N THR A 40 -10.12 11.02 4.83
CA THR A 40 -10.24 11.85 6.03
C THR A 40 -8.96 12.63 6.38
N LEU A 41 -7.81 12.15 5.87
CA LEU A 41 -6.50 12.77 6.04
C LEU A 41 -6.12 13.66 4.86
N GLY A 42 -6.97 13.76 3.83
CA GLY A 42 -6.64 14.39 2.54
C GLY A 42 -5.63 13.56 1.73
N TRP A 43 -5.58 12.24 1.98
CA TRP A 43 -4.72 11.32 1.26
C TRP A 43 -5.46 10.74 0.05
N VAL A 44 -4.69 10.35 -0.96
CA VAL A 44 -5.10 9.72 -2.22
C VAL A 44 -4.19 8.50 -2.44
N HIS A 45 -4.41 7.73 -3.51
CA HIS A 45 -3.52 6.60 -3.82
C HIS A 45 -2.23 7.03 -4.50
N GLN A 46 -1.24 6.12 -4.54
CA GLN A 46 0.04 6.37 -5.22
C GLN A 46 -0.12 6.90 -6.63
N ARG A 47 -0.92 6.17 -7.41
CA ARG A 47 -1.20 6.47 -8.80
C ARG A 47 -1.81 7.85 -8.97
N GLU A 48 -2.78 8.18 -8.12
CA GLU A 48 -3.53 9.44 -8.17
C GLU A 48 -2.63 10.63 -7.85
N ALA A 49 -1.66 10.48 -6.94
CA ALA A 49 -0.74 11.58 -6.63
C ALA A 49 0.33 11.84 -7.69
N PHE A 50 0.64 10.85 -8.53
CA PHE A 50 1.53 11.05 -9.67
C PHE A 50 0.83 11.77 -10.83
N GLY A 51 -0.48 12.02 -10.74
CA GLY A 51 -1.26 12.76 -11.74
C GLY A 51 -1.43 11.98 -13.03
N ASP A 52 -1.28 12.68 -14.16
CA ASP A 52 -1.35 12.10 -15.51
C ASP A 52 -0.12 11.21 -15.78
N ILE A 53 -0.17 9.99 -15.24
CA ILE A 53 0.80 8.95 -15.57
C ILE A 53 0.77 8.74 -17.09
N PRO A 54 1.89 8.94 -17.80
CA PRO A 54 1.90 8.80 -19.25
C PRO A 54 1.39 7.42 -19.68
N PRO A 55 0.64 7.30 -20.79
CA PRO A 55 0.08 6.03 -21.25
C PRO A 55 1.12 4.92 -21.48
N SER A 56 2.39 5.29 -21.64
CA SER A 56 3.51 4.36 -21.80
C SER A 56 3.96 3.68 -20.51
N TRP A 57 3.51 4.15 -19.34
CA TRP A 57 3.85 3.54 -18.06
C TRP A 57 3.06 2.25 -17.85
N GLN A 58 3.77 1.23 -17.38
CA GLN A 58 3.23 -0.09 -17.14
C GLN A 58 3.42 -0.45 -15.66
N GLU A 59 2.46 -1.20 -15.13
CA GLU A 59 2.51 -1.74 -13.79
C GLU A 59 3.06 -3.17 -13.88
N HIS A 60 4.18 -3.41 -13.20
CA HIS A 60 4.85 -4.71 -13.14
C HIS A 60 4.91 -5.15 -11.67
N ASP A 61 3.83 -5.77 -11.21
CA ASP A 61 3.67 -6.24 -9.84
C ASP A 61 2.80 -7.52 -9.83
N LEU A 62 2.72 -8.19 -8.69
CA LEU A 62 1.81 -9.33 -8.52
C LEU A 62 0.35 -8.85 -8.47
N ASP A 63 -0.52 -9.53 -9.21
CA ASP A 63 -1.95 -9.33 -9.07
C ASP A 63 -2.47 -9.92 -7.74
N PRO A 64 -3.65 -9.48 -7.24
CA PRO A 64 -4.19 -9.97 -5.97
C PRO A 64 -4.35 -11.50 -5.90
N LEU A 65 -4.71 -12.16 -7.01
CA LEU A 65 -4.86 -13.62 -7.03
C LEU A 65 -3.50 -14.33 -6.93
N GLN A 66 -2.46 -13.80 -7.58
CA GLN A 66 -1.09 -14.28 -7.44
C GLN A 66 -0.59 -14.16 -6.00
N ILE A 67 -0.90 -13.04 -5.33
CA ILE A 67 -0.57 -12.86 -3.91
C ILE A 67 -1.28 -13.92 -3.06
N ILE A 68 -2.58 -14.13 -3.28
CA ILE A 68 -3.37 -15.16 -2.58
C ILE A 68 -2.81 -16.55 -2.81
N ARG A 69 -2.45 -16.90 -4.04
CA ARG A 69 -1.88 -18.21 -4.39
C ARG A 69 -0.50 -18.44 -3.78
N LEU A 70 0.31 -17.39 -3.71
CA LEU A 70 1.68 -17.47 -3.19
C LEU A 70 1.73 -17.55 -1.66
N ALA A 71 0.95 -16.73 -0.97
CA ALA A 71 0.90 -16.70 0.50
C ALA A 71 -0.12 -17.66 1.11
N GLY A 72 -1.11 -18.09 0.32
CA GLY A 72 -2.21 -18.95 0.73
C GLY A 72 -3.47 -18.15 1.15
N PRO A 73 -4.67 -18.61 0.75
CA PRO A 73 -5.93 -17.91 1.02
C PRO A 73 -6.22 -17.74 2.51
N ALA A 74 -5.85 -18.70 3.36
CA ALA A 74 -6.03 -18.57 4.81
C ALA A 74 -5.20 -17.44 5.42
N VAL A 75 -3.96 -17.28 4.97
CA VAL A 75 -3.04 -16.24 5.47
C VAL A 75 -3.51 -14.87 5.02
N ILE A 76 -3.76 -14.70 3.71
CA ILE A 76 -4.24 -13.43 3.16
C ILE A 76 -5.63 -13.10 3.70
N GLY A 77 -6.55 -14.07 3.77
CA GLY A 77 -7.88 -13.88 4.34
C GLY A 77 -7.85 -13.37 5.78
N ALA A 78 -6.97 -13.91 6.63
CA ALA A 78 -6.80 -13.42 8.00
C ALA A 78 -6.27 -11.98 8.05
N GLN A 79 -5.27 -11.65 7.21
CA GLN A 79 -4.72 -10.30 7.10
C GLN A 79 -5.77 -9.30 6.61
N VAL A 80 -6.50 -9.64 5.56
CA VAL A 80 -7.57 -8.80 4.97
C VAL A 80 -8.70 -8.60 5.99
N ALA A 81 -9.14 -9.63 6.69
CA ALA A 81 -10.16 -9.50 7.74
C ALA A 81 -9.70 -8.59 8.89
N GLN A 82 -8.42 -8.68 9.29
CA GLN A 82 -7.84 -7.75 10.27
C GLN A 82 -7.81 -6.32 9.73
N HIS A 83 -7.45 -6.14 8.47
CA HIS A 83 -7.40 -4.84 7.80
C HIS A 83 -8.78 -4.19 7.72
N GLN A 84 -9.80 -4.95 7.30
CA GLN A 84 -11.19 -4.50 7.26
C GLN A 84 -11.68 -4.02 8.63
N ARG A 85 -11.41 -4.78 9.69
CA ARG A 85 -11.81 -4.38 11.06
C ARG A 85 -11.20 -3.04 11.47
N ARG A 86 -9.97 -2.75 11.03
CA ARG A 86 -9.31 -1.46 11.30
C ARG A 86 -10.06 -0.28 10.67
N PHE A 87 -10.68 -0.47 9.51
CA PHE A 87 -11.36 0.59 8.75
C PHE A 87 -12.88 0.50 8.78
N ALA A 88 -13.47 -0.46 9.49
CA ALA A 88 -14.92 -0.68 9.55
C ALA A 88 -15.72 0.55 10.05
N TRP A 89 -15.07 1.51 10.73
CA TRP A 89 -15.68 2.77 11.14
C TRP A 89 -15.94 3.75 9.97
N ALA A 90 -15.24 3.58 8.84
CA ALA A 90 -15.29 4.43 7.66
C ALA A 90 -16.39 3.95 6.68
N THR A 91 -17.63 4.02 7.15
CA THR A 91 -18.84 3.76 6.34
C THR A 91 -19.20 4.96 5.46
N ASP A 92 -20.20 4.84 4.58
CA ASP A 92 -20.64 5.94 3.70
C ASP A 92 -21.02 7.22 4.46
N ASP A 93 -21.59 7.09 5.67
CA ASP A 93 -22.01 8.21 6.50
C ASP A 93 -20.95 8.66 7.52
N TRP A 94 -19.67 8.30 7.34
CA TRP A 94 -18.64 8.51 8.37
C TRP A 94 -18.49 9.98 8.80
N GLN A 95 -18.72 10.93 7.88
CA GLN A 95 -18.63 12.37 8.17
C GLN A 95 -19.68 12.82 9.19
N ILE A 96 -20.82 12.15 9.22
CA ILE A 96 -21.96 12.44 10.11
C ILE A 96 -21.86 11.61 11.39
N ARG A 97 -21.50 10.32 11.26
CA ARG A 97 -21.64 9.36 12.37
C ARG A 97 -20.38 9.18 13.21
N THR A 98 -19.18 9.42 12.67
CA THR A 98 -17.93 9.03 13.34
C THR A 98 -16.82 10.08 13.29
N PRO A 99 -17.08 11.39 13.55
CA PRO A 99 -16.06 12.43 13.52
C PRO A 99 -14.91 12.19 14.51
N ARG A 100 -15.20 11.53 15.64
CA ARG A 100 -14.20 11.09 16.63
C ARG A 100 -13.33 9.95 16.11
N ALA A 101 -13.89 8.99 15.38
CA ALA A 101 -13.11 7.87 14.82
C ALA A 101 -12.14 8.37 13.75
N ALA A 102 -12.56 9.29 12.88
CA ALA A 102 -11.68 9.94 11.92
C ALA A 102 -10.53 10.72 12.60
N ALA A 103 -10.83 11.45 13.69
CA ALA A 103 -9.79 12.16 14.45
C ALA A 103 -8.84 11.19 15.16
N MET A 104 -9.35 10.07 15.68
CA MET A 104 -8.54 9.01 16.27
C MET A 104 -7.62 8.36 15.23
N PHE A 105 -8.15 8.07 14.04
CA PHE A 105 -7.38 7.54 12.93
C PHE A 105 -6.25 8.49 12.53
N ALA A 106 -6.52 9.80 12.42
CA ALA A 106 -5.50 10.80 12.14
C ALA A 106 -4.38 10.84 13.18
N LEU A 107 -4.72 10.71 14.47
CA LEU A 107 -3.75 10.63 15.56
C LEU A 107 -2.92 9.35 15.47
N GLN A 108 -3.56 8.20 15.26
CA GLN A 108 -2.88 6.91 15.10
C GLN A 108 -1.94 6.92 13.89
N ALA A 109 -2.36 7.45 12.75
CA ALA A 109 -1.52 7.62 11.57
C ALA A 109 -0.32 8.54 11.85
N ALA A 110 -0.54 9.68 12.51
CA ALA A 110 0.50 10.65 12.87
C ALA A 110 1.55 10.08 13.82
N ILE A 111 1.15 9.22 14.77
CA ILE A 111 2.05 8.52 15.68
C ILE A 111 2.76 7.39 14.96
N GLY A 112 2.01 6.49 14.33
CA GLY A 112 2.52 5.26 13.71
C GLY A 112 3.59 5.54 12.65
N LEU A 113 3.35 6.50 11.77
CA LEU A 113 4.32 6.86 10.73
C LEU A 113 5.56 7.57 11.28
N ARG A 114 5.45 8.34 12.37
CA ARG A 114 6.63 8.93 13.03
C ARG A 114 7.45 7.87 13.75
N ILE A 115 6.80 6.90 14.40
CA ILE A 115 7.48 5.74 14.96
C ILE A 115 8.20 4.98 13.84
N GLY A 116 7.52 4.72 12.72
CA GLY A 116 8.11 4.11 11.52
C GLY A 116 9.34 4.87 11.02
N ALA A 117 9.22 6.19 10.81
CA ALA A 117 10.32 7.04 10.37
C ALA A 117 11.49 7.05 11.37
N SER A 118 11.21 7.12 12.68
CA SER A 118 12.24 7.15 13.75
C SER A 118 12.98 5.83 13.92
N ARG A 119 12.34 4.71 13.58
CA ARG A 119 12.99 3.40 13.58
C ARG A 119 14.01 3.30 12.43
N GLY A 120 13.99 4.23 11.48
CA GLY A 120 14.74 4.15 10.23
C GLY A 120 14.30 2.93 9.43
N THR A 121 15.00 2.62 8.34
CA THR A 121 14.86 1.36 7.61
C THR A 121 15.31 0.13 8.43
N LYS A 122 15.42 0.23 9.77
CA LYS A 122 15.67 -0.94 10.62
C LYS A 122 14.50 -1.87 10.42
N LYS A 123 14.80 -2.97 9.73
CA LYS A 123 13.95 -4.12 9.46
C LYS A 123 12.94 -4.28 10.58
N ILE A 124 11.68 -3.95 10.31
CA ILE A 124 10.63 -4.76 10.90
C ILE A 124 10.92 -6.13 10.29
N PRO A 125 11.35 -7.13 11.08
CA PRO A 125 11.61 -8.45 10.52
C PRO A 125 10.30 -8.86 9.86
N TYR A 126 10.35 -9.02 8.55
CA TYR A 126 9.27 -9.60 7.81
C TYR A 126 8.96 -10.95 8.46
N THR A 127 7.68 -11.28 8.58
CA THR A 127 7.37 -12.69 8.78
C THR A 127 7.87 -13.44 7.54
N SER A 128 8.20 -14.73 7.64
CA SER A 128 8.70 -15.49 6.49
C SER A 128 7.78 -15.42 5.26
N GLY A 129 6.47 -15.21 5.47
CA GLY A 129 5.50 -14.95 4.40
C GLY A 129 5.69 -13.60 3.70
N ASP A 130 6.01 -12.55 4.44
CA ASP A 130 6.20 -11.22 3.85
C ASP A 130 7.51 -11.14 3.04
N GLU A 131 8.56 -11.86 3.44
CA GLU A 131 9.81 -11.95 2.64
C GLU A 131 9.55 -12.61 1.28
N ILE A 132 8.78 -13.70 1.27
CA ILE A 132 8.42 -14.42 0.04
C ILE A 132 7.62 -13.51 -0.91
N LEU A 133 6.66 -12.75 -0.38
CA LEU A 133 5.87 -11.82 -1.18
C LEU A 133 6.72 -10.69 -1.72
N VAL A 134 7.58 -10.06 -0.91
CA VAL A 134 8.47 -8.99 -1.36
C VAL A 134 9.43 -9.49 -2.44
N ASP A 135 10.07 -10.64 -2.25
CA ASP A 135 10.99 -11.23 -3.23
C ASP A 135 10.29 -11.57 -4.55
N ALA A 136 9.04 -12.05 -4.49
CA ALA A 136 8.26 -12.36 -5.69
C ALA A 136 7.84 -11.08 -6.45
N ARG A 137 7.42 -10.03 -5.74
CA ARG A 137 7.11 -8.72 -6.34
C ARG A 137 8.35 -8.08 -6.96
N ASP A 138 9.49 -8.13 -6.28
CA ASP A 138 10.77 -7.64 -6.81
C ASP A 138 11.16 -8.38 -8.10
N ARG A 139 10.96 -9.70 -8.13
CA ARG A 139 11.22 -10.50 -9.32
C ARG A 139 10.32 -10.12 -10.50
N THR A 140 9.02 -9.94 -10.27
CA THR A 140 8.07 -9.50 -11.30
C THR A 140 8.45 -8.13 -11.85
N ALA A 141 8.79 -7.18 -10.98
CA ALA A 141 9.24 -5.85 -11.40
C ALA A 141 10.51 -5.93 -12.27
N LEU A 142 11.48 -6.77 -11.88
CA LEU A 142 12.73 -6.97 -12.64
C LEU A 142 12.51 -7.69 -13.98
N GLN A 143 11.50 -8.57 -14.09
CA GLN A 143 11.12 -9.14 -15.39
C GLN A 143 10.61 -8.08 -16.37
N GLY A 144 9.89 -7.06 -15.86
CA GLY A 144 9.51 -5.90 -16.67
C GLY A 144 10.70 -5.12 -17.20
N VAL A 145 11.79 -5.05 -16.44
CA VAL A 145 13.07 -4.46 -16.88
C VAL A 145 13.73 -5.34 -17.95
N ASP A 146 13.78 -6.65 -17.72
CA ASP A 146 14.38 -7.61 -18.67
C ASP A 146 13.66 -7.62 -20.03
N ALA A 147 12.36 -7.33 -20.04
CA ALA A 147 11.54 -7.24 -21.24
C ALA A 147 11.63 -5.88 -21.97
N ALA A 148 12.25 -4.86 -21.36
CA ALA A 148 12.37 -3.54 -21.94
C ALA A 148 13.53 -3.45 -22.95
N ASP A 149 13.29 -2.81 -24.08
CA ASP A 149 14.27 -2.55 -25.15
C ASP A 149 14.91 -1.15 -25.05
N ARG A 150 14.69 -0.46 -23.93
CA ARG A 150 15.04 0.94 -23.70
C ARG A 150 15.29 1.19 -22.21
N ASP A 151 15.88 2.35 -21.91
CA ASP A 151 16.07 2.80 -20.53
C ASP A 151 14.73 2.85 -19.77
N VAL A 152 14.74 2.35 -18.55
CA VAL A 152 13.56 2.25 -17.69
C VAL A 152 13.64 3.24 -16.53
N VAL A 153 12.50 3.85 -16.21
CA VAL A 153 12.28 4.53 -14.94
C VAL A 153 11.33 3.66 -14.15
N MET A 154 11.72 3.25 -12.95
CA MET A 154 10.84 2.49 -12.06
C MET A 154 10.49 3.34 -10.84
N ILE A 155 9.28 3.14 -10.32
CA ILE A 155 8.81 3.72 -9.05
C ILE A 155 8.54 2.55 -8.12
N TRP A 156 9.10 2.58 -6.92
CA TRP A 156 8.93 1.51 -5.93
C TRP A 156 8.90 2.04 -4.50
N GLY A 157 8.29 1.28 -3.59
CA GLY A 157 8.29 1.56 -2.16
C GLY A 157 9.62 1.26 -1.49
N THR A 158 9.90 1.88 -0.34
CA THR A 158 11.17 1.73 0.41
C THR A 158 11.54 0.28 0.73
N VAL A 159 10.54 -0.58 0.94
CA VAL A 159 10.70 -2.02 1.17
C VAL A 159 11.47 -2.72 0.03
N HIS A 160 11.22 -2.33 -1.22
CA HIS A 160 11.77 -2.98 -2.41
C HIS A 160 13.18 -2.49 -2.78
N VAL A 161 13.67 -1.40 -2.17
CA VAL A 161 14.91 -0.72 -2.58
C VAL A 161 16.10 -1.67 -2.65
N ARG A 162 16.26 -2.55 -1.65
CA ARG A 162 17.41 -3.46 -1.60
C ARG A 162 17.34 -4.54 -2.67
N GLY A 163 16.19 -5.18 -2.84
CA GLY A 163 16.03 -6.27 -3.80
C GLY A 163 16.12 -5.77 -5.23
N ILE A 164 15.48 -4.63 -5.52
CA ILE A 164 15.56 -3.96 -6.83
C ILE A 164 16.98 -3.47 -7.12
N ASP A 165 17.66 -2.75 -6.21
CA ASP A 165 19.04 -2.27 -6.45
C ASP A 165 20.00 -3.45 -6.69
N THR A 166 19.90 -4.51 -5.89
CA THR A 166 20.71 -5.72 -6.09
C THR A 166 20.42 -6.35 -7.45
N GLY A 167 19.13 -6.55 -7.78
CA GLY A 167 18.69 -7.17 -9.01
C GLY A 167 19.07 -6.41 -10.27
N LEU A 168 19.03 -5.07 -10.23
CA LEU A 168 19.46 -4.20 -11.32
C LEU A 168 20.98 -4.26 -11.54
N ARG A 169 21.77 -4.20 -10.46
CA ARG A 169 23.24 -4.30 -10.53
C ARG A 169 23.69 -5.64 -11.11
N THR A 170 23.04 -6.74 -10.72
CA THR A 170 23.34 -8.08 -11.27
C THR A 170 23.06 -8.17 -12.77
N ARG A 171 22.12 -7.36 -13.29
CA ARG A 171 21.82 -7.25 -14.73
C ARG A 171 22.72 -6.27 -15.48
N GLY A 172 23.70 -5.66 -14.80
CA GLY A 172 24.63 -4.70 -15.40
C GLY A 172 24.09 -3.27 -15.49
N PHE A 173 22.91 -2.99 -14.93
CA PHE A 173 22.41 -1.61 -14.89
C PHE A 173 23.21 -0.79 -13.89
N THR A 174 23.56 0.43 -14.31
CA THR A 174 24.13 1.45 -13.43
C THR A 174 23.08 2.52 -13.20
N PRO A 175 22.69 2.81 -11.94
CA PRO A 175 21.76 3.91 -11.67
C PRO A 175 22.31 5.22 -12.23
N ALA A 176 21.54 5.89 -13.10
CA ALA A 176 21.96 7.15 -13.74
C ALA A 176 22.22 8.28 -12.71
N ALA A 177 21.56 8.19 -11.55
CA ALA A 177 21.79 8.99 -10.34
C ALA A 177 21.25 8.22 -9.12
N GLY A 178 21.53 8.69 -7.89
CA GLY A 178 20.89 8.16 -6.68
C GLY A 178 19.36 8.31 -6.71
N PRO A 179 18.61 7.53 -5.92
CA PRO A 179 17.15 7.55 -5.95
C PRO A 179 16.60 8.95 -5.62
N GLU A 180 15.65 9.43 -6.44
CA GLU A 180 14.90 10.63 -6.12
C GLU A 180 13.75 10.27 -5.17
N TRP A 181 13.74 10.86 -3.98
CA TRP A 181 12.67 10.62 -2.99
C TRP A 181 11.53 11.60 -3.21
N ARG A 182 10.35 11.06 -3.53
CA ARG A 182 9.11 11.83 -3.60
C ARG A 182 8.36 11.70 -2.28
N THR A 183 8.01 12.83 -1.68
CA THR A 183 7.17 12.84 -0.48
C THR A 183 5.78 12.39 -0.84
N VAL A 184 5.44 11.19 -0.39
CA VAL A 184 4.15 10.56 -0.62
C VAL A 184 3.08 11.10 0.31
N ALA A 185 3.39 11.48 1.56
CA ALA A 185 2.41 12.06 2.48
C ALA A 185 3.01 13.08 3.45
N VAL A 186 2.19 14.07 3.81
CA VAL A 186 2.48 15.05 4.87
C VAL A 186 1.50 14.82 6.01
N LEU A 187 2.05 14.60 7.19
CA LEU A 187 1.26 14.34 8.39
C LEU A 187 1.00 15.61 9.20
N PRO A 188 -0.20 15.77 9.77
CA PRO A 188 -0.37 16.75 10.84
C PRO A 188 0.60 16.44 11.99
N THR A 189 0.97 17.47 12.74
CA THR A 189 1.72 17.26 13.99
C THR A 189 0.87 16.44 14.97
N ILE A 190 1.52 15.72 15.89
CA ILE A 190 0.81 14.99 16.95
C ILE A 190 -0.09 15.94 17.75
N GLY A 191 0.40 17.16 18.05
CA GLY A 191 -0.40 18.20 18.72
C GLY A 191 -1.64 18.61 17.93
N THR A 192 -1.51 18.83 16.62
CA THR A 192 -2.64 19.15 15.75
C THR A 192 -3.67 18.01 15.70
N ALA A 193 -3.21 16.75 15.59
CA ALA A 193 -4.09 15.59 15.58
C ALA A 193 -4.81 15.40 16.93
N LEU A 194 -4.09 15.56 18.05
CA LEU A 194 -4.64 15.48 19.40
C LEU A 194 -5.70 16.57 19.65
N TRP A 195 -5.43 17.80 19.23
CA TRP A 195 -6.37 18.90 19.39
C TRP A 195 -7.66 18.69 18.58
N ARG A 196 -7.56 18.15 17.35
CA ARG A 196 -8.72 17.77 16.54
C ARG A 196 -9.57 16.70 17.23
N LEU A 197 -8.92 15.71 17.86
CA LEU A 197 -9.62 14.69 18.63
C LEU A 197 -10.36 15.30 19.82
N ILE A 198 -9.72 16.17 20.60
CA ILE A 198 -10.33 16.83 21.76
C ILE A 198 -11.55 17.66 21.33
N ARG A 199 -11.42 18.51 20.30
CA ARG A 199 -12.55 19.35 19.84
C ARG A 199 -13.72 18.58 19.29
N ARG A 200 -13.49 17.45 18.60
CA ARG A 200 -14.54 16.58 18.06
C ARG A 200 -15.11 15.61 19.09
N SER A 201 -14.66 15.71 20.34
CA SER A 201 -15.15 14.95 21.49
C SER A 201 -15.82 15.83 22.54
N ALA A 202 -15.90 17.14 22.30
CA ALA A 202 -16.70 18.05 23.10
C ALA A 202 -18.18 17.90 22.67
N PRO A 203 -19.11 17.73 23.62
CA PRO A 203 -20.54 17.60 23.34
C PRO A 203 -21.14 18.86 22.71
#